data_AF-A0A1C7LS35-F1
#
_entry.id   AF-A0A1C7LS35-F1
#
_cell.length_a   1.000
_cell.length_b   1.000
_cell.length_c   1.000
_cell.angle_alpha   90.00
_cell.angle_beta   90.00
_cell.angle_gamma   90.00
#
_symmetry.space_group_name_H-M   'P 1'
#
loop_
_entity.id
_entity.type
_entity.pdbx_description
1 polymer ?
#
loop_
_entity_poly.entity_id
_entity_poly.type
_entity_poly.pdbx_seq_one_letter_code
_entity_poly.pdbx_strand_id
1 'polypeptide(L)'
;MPGPKVYSLWWGDKGATPQKGIIQYSLSPFRQRATHNLIRSYIFNGYRRLSGQFVYWVIPFALGYGTYRWAKQYDEWQNSKAAHVAGHGQH
;
A
#
# COMPACT_ATOMS: atom_id res chain seq x y z
N MET A 1 16.51 20.10 36.05
CA MET A 1 15.05 20.34 36.08
C MET A 1 14.36 19.04 35.66
N PRO A 2 13.24 18.62 36.28
CA PRO A 2 12.48 17.46 35.82
C PRO A 2 12.00 17.68 34.38
N GLY A 3 12.11 16.66 33.52
CA GLY A 3 11.65 16.73 32.12
C GLY A 3 10.13 16.55 31.97
N PRO A 4 9.55 16.90 30.81
CA PRO A 4 8.13 16.70 30.53
C PRO A 4 7.78 15.20 30.44
N LYS A 5 6.51 14.86 30.67
CA LYS A 5 6.00 13.51 30.46
C LYS A 5 6.04 13.15 28.97
N VAL A 6 6.55 11.97 28.64
CA VAL A 6 6.66 11.44 27.27
C VAL A 6 6.16 10.00 27.20
N TYR A 7 5.73 9.56 26.02
CA TYR A 7 5.13 8.22 25.81
C TYR A 7 6.13 7.12 25.49
N SER A 8 7.39 7.48 25.23
CA SER A 8 8.48 6.53 25.00
C SER A 8 9.74 7.07 25.67
N LEU A 9 10.33 6.26 26.53
CA LEU A 9 11.57 6.56 27.25
C LEU A 9 12.68 5.60 26.78
N TRP A 10 13.58 5.23 27.70
CA TRP A 10 14.79 4.45 27.45
C TRP A 10 14.60 2.97 27.81
N TRP A 11 15.60 2.16 27.49
CA TRP A 11 15.67 0.76 27.92
C TRP A 11 15.49 0.62 29.43
N GLY A 12 14.57 -0.27 29.83
CA GLY A 12 14.25 -0.53 31.24
C GLY A 12 13.17 0.38 31.84
N ASP A 13 12.69 1.38 31.10
CA ASP A 13 11.57 2.19 31.56
C ASP A 13 10.23 1.44 31.48
N LYS A 14 9.31 1.77 32.40
CA LYS A 14 8.00 1.11 32.56
C LYS A 14 6.88 1.81 31.79
N GLY A 15 7.20 2.58 30.74
CA GLY A 15 6.20 3.25 29.90
C GLY A 15 5.22 2.31 29.19
N ALA A 16 5.54 1.03 29.07
CA ALA A 16 4.66 0.00 28.55
C ALA A 16 3.84 -0.71 29.64
N THR A 17 2.73 -1.35 29.25
CA THR A 17 1.92 -2.18 30.16
C THR A 17 2.79 -3.28 30.81
N PRO A 18 2.69 -3.50 32.13
CA PRO A 18 3.47 -4.55 32.81
C PRO A 18 3.22 -5.93 32.19
N GLN A 19 4.29 -6.64 31.84
CA GLN A 19 4.24 -7.99 31.25
C GLN A 19 4.77 -9.02 32.27
N LYS A 20 4.03 -10.09 32.50
CA LYS A 20 4.42 -11.20 33.39
C LYS A 20 4.03 -12.53 32.74
N GLY A 21 4.93 -13.52 32.80
CA GLY A 21 4.66 -14.88 32.32
C GLY A 21 4.91 -15.12 30.81
N ILE A 22 5.44 -14.14 30.08
CA ILE A 22 5.83 -14.31 28.67
C ILE A 22 7.28 -14.76 28.61
N ILE A 23 7.54 -15.90 27.97
CA ILE A 23 8.89 -16.44 27.78
C ILE A 23 9.20 -16.42 26.28
N GLN A 24 10.33 -15.82 25.90
CA GLN A 24 10.78 -15.71 24.51
C GLN A 24 12.05 -16.52 24.31
N TYR A 25 12.09 -17.31 23.25
CA TYR A 25 13.25 -18.09 22.84
C TYR A 25 13.77 -17.60 21.48
N SER A 26 15.08 -17.59 21.31
CA SER A 26 15.73 -17.25 20.05
C SER A 26 16.98 -18.10 19.83
N LEU A 27 17.37 -18.28 18.57
CA LEU A 27 18.61 -18.95 18.19
C LEU A 27 19.60 -17.93 17.63
N SER A 28 20.90 -18.11 17.93
CA SER A 28 21.96 -17.27 17.36
C SER A 28 21.88 -17.24 15.83
N PRO A 29 21.97 -16.06 15.18
CA PRO A 29 21.96 -15.95 13.71
C PRO A 29 23.04 -16.78 13.02
N PHE A 30 24.20 -16.97 13.66
CA PHE A 30 25.31 -17.79 13.15
C PHE A 30 25.00 -19.30 13.15
N ARG A 31 23.89 -19.71 13.79
CA ARG A 31 23.40 -21.09 13.79
C ARG A 31 22.19 -21.28 12.87
N GLN A 32 21.80 -20.26 12.11
CA GLN A 32 20.66 -20.28 11.20
C GLN A 32 21.11 -20.03 9.75
N ARG A 33 20.31 -20.51 8.79
CA ARG A 33 20.49 -20.20 7.37
C ARG A 33 19.76 -18.89 7.05
N ALA A 34 20.51 -17.85 6.70
CA ALA A 34 19.97 -16.49 6.51
C ALA A 34 18.86 -16.36 5.46
N THR A 35 18.94 -17.11 4.35
CA THR A 35 18.02 -16.99 3.19
C THR A 35 17.16 -18.24 2.98
N HIS A 36 17.00 -19.07 4.02
CA HIS A 36 16.23 -20.31 3.90
C HIS A 36 14.79 -20.04 3.45
N ASN A 37 14.37 -20.70 2.37
CA ASN A 37 13.04 -20.53 1.75
C ASN A 37 12.70 -19.09 1.32
N LEU A 38 13.68 -18.20 1.12
CA LEU A 38 13.43 -16.80 0.76
C LEU A 38 12.49 -16.69 -0.46
N ILE A 39 12.84 -17.35 -1.57
CA ILE A 39 12.06 -17.27 -2.83
C ILE A 39 10.67 -17.88 -2.66
N ARG A 40 10.61 -19.11 -2.15
CA ARG A 40 9.34 -19.83 -1.92
C ARG A 40 8.40 -19.03 -1.02
N SER A 41 8.92 -18.54 0.11
CA SER A 41 8.17 -17.73 1.06
C SER A 41 7.73 -16.41 0.44
N TYR A 42 8.62 -15.73 -0.28
CA TYR A 42 8.33 -14.44 -0.90
C TYR A 42 7.18 -14.53 -1.91
N ILE A 43 7.16 -15.56 -2.77
CA ILE A 43 6.09 -15.73 -3.76
C ILE A 43 4.74 -15.96 -3.05
N PHE A 44 4.65 -16.95 -2.17
CA PHE A 44 3.37 -17.31 -1.55
C PHE A 44 2.88 -16.29 -0.52
N ASN A 45 3.77 -15.80 0.35
CA ASN A 45 3.40 -14.76 1.32
C ASN A 45 3.23 -13.40 0.66
N GLY A 46 4.01 -13.09 -0.38
CA GLY A 46 3.84 -11.88 -1.17
C GLY A 46 2.48 -11.84 -1.83
N TYR A 47 2.10 -12.89 -2.56
CA TYR A 47 0.76 -13.00 -3.14
C TYR A 47 -0.34 -12.86 -2.08
N ARG A 48 -0.26 -13.61 -0.98
CA ARG A 48 -1.24 -13.55 0.12
C ARG A 48 -1.39 -12.15 0.70
N ARG A 49 -0.29 -11.39 0.84
CA ARG A 49 -0.30 -10.02 1.36
C ARG A 49 -0.88 -9.03 0.34
N LEU A 50 -0.50 -9.18 -0.93
CA LEU A 50 -0.96 -8.31 -2.01
C LEU A 50 -2.44 -8.51 -2.31
N SER A 51 -2.92 -9.76 -2.31
CA SER A 51 -4.32 -10.08 -2.59
C SER A 51 -5.27 -9.50 -1.54
N GLY A 52 -4.88 -9.52 -0.26
CA GLY A 52 -5.67 -8.92 0.83
C GLY A 52 -5.80 -7.39 0.72
N GLN A 53 -4.89 -6.73 -0.01
CA GLN A 53 -4.92 -5.28 -0.21
C GLN A 53 -5.37 -4.87 -1.62
N PHE A 54 -5.59 -5.85 -2.51
CA PHE A 54 -5.84 -5.66 -3.93
C PHE A 54 -6.92 -4.61 -4.20
N VAL A 55 -8.07 -4.77 -3.55
CA VAL A 55 -9.26 -3.93 -3.75
C VAL A 55 -8.97 -2.46 -3.42
N TYR A 56 -8.19 -2.19 -2.37
CA TYR A 56 -7.96 -0.83 -1.88
C TYR A 56 -7.13 0.02 -2.83
N TRP A 57 -6.26 -0.57 -3.65
CA TRP A 57 -5.51 0.18 -4.65
C TRP A 57 -6.08 0.01 -6.06
N VAL A 58 -6.59 -1.17 -6.44
CA VAL A 58 -7.12 -1.37 -7.80
C VAL A 58 -8.33 -0.50 -8.07
N ILE A 59 -9.26 -0.34 -7.13
CA ILE A 59 -10.45 0.50 -7.35
C ILE A 59 -10.06 1.95 -7.65
N PRO A 60 -9.30 2.67 -6.80
CA PRO A 60 -8.95 4.05 -7.10
C PRO A 60 -8.09 4.18 -8.37
N PHE A 61 -7.18 3.23 -8.65
CA PHE A 61 -6.42 3.23 -9.91
C PHE A 61 -7.32 3.04 -11.14
N ALA A 62 -8.28 2.10 -11.08
CA ALA A 62 -9.20 1.85 -12.17
C ALA A 62 -10.12 3.06 -12.42
N LEU A 63 -10.62 3.70 -11.37
CA LEU A 63 -11.43 4.91 -11.48
C LEU A 63 -10.62 6.08 -12.06
N GLY A 64 -9.41 6.33 -11.55
CA GLY A 64 -8.56 7.40 -12.03
C GLY A 64 -8.15 7.19 -13.49
N TYR A 65 -7.67 5.99 -13.82
CA TYR A 65 -7.25 5.67 -15.18
C TYR A 65 -8.43 5.62 -16.15
N GLY A 66 -9.56 5.04 -15.75
CA GLY A 66 -10.79 5.00 -16.54
C GLY A 66 -11.30 6.39 -16.89
N THR A 67 -11.35 7.29 -15.89
CA THR A 67 -11.76 8.68 -16.09
C THR A 67 -10.80 9.42 -17.03
N TYR A 68 -9.50 9.25 -16.82
CA TYR A 68 -8.47 9.84 -17.69
C TYR A 68 -8.60 9.38 -19.14
N ARG A 69 -8.79 8.08 -19.37
CA ARG A 69 -8.91 7.50 -20.70
C ARG A 69 -10.16 8.00 -21.42
N TRP A 70 -11.29 8.07 -20.73
CA TRP A 70 -12.52 8.63 -21.27
C TRP A 70 -12.35 10.11 -21.62
N ALA A 71 -11.84 10.92 -20.70
CA ALA A 71 -11.66 12.36 -20.89
C ALA A 71 -10.75 12.66 -22.09
N LYS A 72 -9.65 11.91 -22.24
CA LYS A 72 -8.74 12.05 -23.37
C LYS A 72 -9.41 11.72 -24.71
N GLN A 73 -10.14 10.60 -24.78
CA GLN A 73 -10.86 10.21 -26.01
C GLN A 73 -11.95 11.22 -26.36
N TYR A 74 -12.64 11.74 -25.36
CA TYR A 74 -13.69 12.74 -25.56
C TYR A 74 -13.11 14.07 -26.05
N ASP A 75 -11.98 14.53 -25.49
CA ASP A 75 -11.26 15.72 -25.95
C ASP A 75 -10.76 15.58 -27.40
N GLU A 76 -10.19 14.42 -27.75
CA GLU A 76 -9.78 14.11 -29.13
C GLU A 76 -10.97 14.12 -30.10
N TRP A 77 -12.11 13.54 -29.68
CA TRP A 77 -13.34 13.57 -30.48
C TRP A 77 -13.86 15.00 -30.65
N GLN A 78 -13.92 15.80 -29.59
CA GLN A 78 -14.44 17.17 -29.61
C GLN A 78 -13.66 18.06 -30.59
N ASN A 79 -12.34 17.90 -30.65
CA ASN A 79 -11.47 18.62 -31.58
C ASN A 79 -11.42 18.00 -33.00
N SER A 80 -12.19 16.94 -33.26
CA SER A 80 -12.27 16.30 -34.56
C SER A 80 -13.28 17.00 -35.49
N LYS A 81 -13.09 16.82 -36.81
CA LYS A 81 -14.05 17.31 -37.81
C LYS A 81 -15.45 16.74 -37.60
N ALA A 82 -15.55 15.49 -37.16
CA ALA A 82 -16.84 14.82 -36.95
C ALA A 82 -17.66 15.50 -35.85
N ALA A 83 -17.02 15.89 -34.75
CA ALA A 83 -17.69 16.61 -33.66
C ALA A 83 -18.09 18.03 -34.09
N HIS A 84 -17.24 18.74 -34.84
CA HIS A 84 -17.60 20.05 -35.37
C HIS A 84 -18.82 19.98 -36.31
N VAL A 85 -18.88 18.98 -37.19
CA VAL A 85 -20.06 18.74 -38.04
C VAL A 85 -21.30 18.40 -37.23
N ALA A 86 -21.17 17.54 -36.20
CA ALA A 86 -22.28 17.19 -35.31
C ALA A 86 -22.80 18.39 -34.50
N GLY A 87 -21.92 19.32 -34.09
CA GLY A 87 -22.28 20.54 -33.38
C GLY A 87 -22.93 21.60 -34.29
N HIS A 88 -22.53 21.67 -35.56
CA HIS A 88 -23.13 22.59 -36.55
C HIS A 88 -24.59 22.25 -36.91
N GLY A 89 -25.08 21.04 -36.61
CA GLY A 89 -26.47 20.62 -36.83
C GLY A 89 -27.45 20.96 -35.70
N GLN A 90 -27.00 21.62 -34.64
CA GLN A 90 -27.83 22.01 -33.48
C GLN A 90 -28.17 23.52 -33.43
N HIS A 91 -27.95 24.25 -34.53
CA HIS A 91 -28.37 25.63 -34.72
C HIS A 91 -29.46 25.73 -35.79
#